data_AF-A0A7Y8DR49-F1
#
_entry.id   AF-A0A7Y8DR49-F1
#
_cell.length_a   1.000
_cell.length_b   1.000
_cell.length_c   1.000
_cell.angle_alpha   90.00
_cell.angle_beta   90.00
_cell.angle_gamma   90.00
#
_symmetry.space_group_name_H-M   'P 1'
#
loop_
_entity.id
_entity.type
_entity.pdbx_description
1 polymer ?
#
loop_
_entity_poly.entity_id
_entity_poly.type
_entity_poly.pdbx_seq_one_letter_code
_entity_poly.pdbx_strand_id
1 'polypeptide(L)'
;MTDHELLKLSAKAMGFELEYRRGSDAFYYDDPDTGREQWQPLSDDVQAMRLAADLQLSIQWFTFLQYVMVERRGFGENIGWTDDADRAGALRQALTVVAAQIGSTLP
;
A
#
# COMPACT_ATOMS: atom_id res chain seq x y z
N MET A 1 1.59 12.51 -4.30
CA MET A 1 1.14 12.27 -2.91
C MET A 1 2.38 12.21 -2.04
N THR A 2 2.32 12.80 -0.85
CA THR A 2 3.31 12.57 0.20
C THR A 2 3.11 11.17 0.81
N ASP A 3 4.12 10.63 1.50
CA ASP A 3 3.99 9.34 2.19
C ASP A 3 2.83 9.34 3.18
N HIS A 4 2.59 10.45 3.89
CA HIS A 4 1.44 10.59 4.78
C HIS A 4 0.09 10.51 4.05
N GLU A 5 -0.05 11.16 2.89
CA GLU A 5 -1.28 11.07 2.09
C GLU A 5 -1.46 9.66 1.54
N LEU A 6 -0.38 9.02 1.11
CA LEU A 6 -0.35 7.68 0.58
C LEU A 6 -0.83 6.65 1.64
N LEU A 7 -0.31 6.75 2.86
CA LEU A 7 -0.71 5.89 3.99
C LEU A 7 -2.18 6.13 4.38
N LYS A 8 -2.63 7.39 4.47
CA LYS A 8 -4.02 7.71 4.81
C LYS A 8 -5.01 7.18 3.77
N LEU A 9 -4.72 7.39 2.49
CA LEU A 9 -5.62 6.99 1.40
C LEU A 9 -5.64 5.47 1.22
N SER A 10 -4.50 4.79 1.36
CA SER A 10 -4.46 3.33 1.31
C SER A 10 -5.25 2.69 2.45
N ALA A 11 -5.17 3.23 3.68
CA ALA A 11 -6.01 2.79 4.79
C ALA A 11 -7.50 3.07 4.55
N LYS A 12 -7.84 4.23 3.98
CA LYS A 12 -9.22 4.57 3.60
C LYS A 12 -9.80 3.54 2.63
N ALA A 13 -9.02 3.04 1.68
CA ALA A 13 -9.44 1.99 0.76
C ALA A 13 -9.78 0.67 1.47
N MET A 14 -9.10 0.38 2.58
CA MET A 14 -9.33 -0.78 3.44
C MET A 14 -10.45 -0.57 4.46
N GLY A 15 -11.04 0.64 4.52
CA GLY A 15 -12.05 1.00 5.52
C GLY A 15 -11.48 1.25 6.91
N PHE A 16 -10.18 1.48 7.06
CA PHE A 16 -9.56 1.78 8.34
C PHE A 16 -9.60 3.27 8.67
N GLU A 17 -9.92 3.59 9.91
CA GLU A 17 -9.76 4.94 10.47
C GLU A 17 -8.39 5.05 11.14
N LEU A 18 -7.54 5.94 10.60
CA LEU A 18 -6.20 6.13 11.13
C LEU A 18 -6.13 7.27 12.16
N GLU A 19 -5.45 7.00 13.27
CA GLU A 19 -4.97 8.02 14.19
C GLU A 19 -3.47 8.24 13.98
N TYR A 20 -3.07 9.49 13.74
CA TYR A 20 -1.65 9.86 13.67
C TYR A 20 -1.10 10.22 15.04
N ARG A 21 -0.02 9.54 15.46
CA ARG A 21 0.67 9.81 16.72
C ARG A 21 2.02 10.46 16.47
N ARG A 22 2.15 11.74 16.84
CA ARG A 22 3.39 12.51 16.73
C ARG A 22 4.57 11.90 17.49
N GLY A 23 4.31 11.24 18.62
CA GLY A 23 5.38 10.66 19.46
C GLY A 23 6.15 9.53 18.78
N SER A 24 5.51 8.78 17.87
CA SER A 24 6.14 7.72 17.09
C SER A 24 6.19 8.02 15.59
N ASP A 25 5.78 9.23 15.18
CA ASP A 25 5.62 9.65 13.79
C ASP A 25 4.95 8.59 12.88
N ALA A 26 3.83 8.04 13.35
CA ALA A 26 3.19 6.90 12.69
C ALA A 26 1.67 6.96 12.74
N PHE A 27 1.03 6.30 11.77
CA PHE A 27 -0.41 6.06 11.77
C PHE A 27 -0.73 4.73 12.43
N TYR A 28 -1.83 4.70 13.17
CA TYR A 28 -2.34 3.48 13.78
C TYR A 28 -3.82 3.31 13.49
N TYR A 29 -4.27 2.07 13.49
CA TYR A 29 -5.67 1.67 13.43
C TYR A 29 -5.95 0.65 14.52
N ASP A 30 -7.23 0.49 14.86
CA ASP A 30 -7.67 -0.54 15.81
C ASP A 30 -8.21 -1.73 15.00
N ASP A 31 -7.50 -2.85 15.08
CA ASP A 31 -7.91 -4.14 14.52
C ASP A 31 -8.68 -4.93 15.60
N PRO A 32 -9.84 -5.53 15.29
CA PRO A 32 -10.66 -6.23 16.27
C PRO A 32 -10.02 -7.54 16.79
N ASP A 33 -9.12 -8.16 16.02
CA ASP A 33 -8.49 -9.43 16.37
C ASP A 33 -7.14 -9.25 17.06
N THR A 34 -6.35 -8.26 16.62
CA THR A 34 -4.98 -8.04 17.11
C THR A 34 -4.83 -6.79 17.98
N GLY A 35 -5.85 -5.93 18.03
CA GLY A 35 -5.85 -4.68 18.78
C GLY A 35 -5.18 -3.55 18.01
N ARG A 36 -4.42 -2.71 18.71
CA ARG A 36 -3.82 -1.49 18.13
C ARG A 36 -2.64 -1.85 17.22
N GLU A 37 -2.76 -1.60 15.92
CA GLU A 37 -1.70 -1.83 14.94
C GLU A 37 -1.21 -0.53 14.29
N GLN A 38 0.08 -0.47 13.92
CA GLN A 38 0.61 0.59 13.08
C GLN A 38 0.28 0.29 11.62
N TRP A 39 -0.18 1.28 10.85
CA TRP A 39 -0.38 1.15 9.40
C TRP A 39 0.88 1.58 8.64
N GLN A 40 1.59 0.63 8.03
CA GLN A 40 2.87 0.85 7.35
C GLN A 40 3.08 -0.10 6.13
N PRO A 41 2.17 -0.16 5.14
CA PRO A 41 2.30 -1.03 3.97
C PRO A 41 3.52 -0.73 3.07
N LEU A 42 4.20 0.41 3.23
CA LEU A 42 5.43 0.72 2.50
C LEU A 42 6.64 -0.12 2.94
N SER A 43 6.65 -0.60 4.18
CA SER A 43 7.75 -1.38 4.75
C SER A 43 7.33 -2.68 5.43
N ASP A 44 6.01 -2.92 5.57
CA ASP A 44 5.45 -4.16 6.09
C ASP A 44 4.87 -5.01 4.95
N ASP A 45 5.50 -6.16 4.70
CA ASP A 45 5.09 -7.08 3.63
C ASP A 45 3.70 -7.70 3.85
N VAL A 46 3.33 -7.95 5.11
CA VAL A 46 2.04 -8.55 5.45
C VAL A 46 0.93 -7.56 5.12
N GLN A 47 1.09 -6.30 5.51
CA GLN A 47 0.10 -5.26 5.20
C GLN A 47 0.02 -4.95 3.71
N ALA A 48 1.16 -4.89 3.02
CA ALA A 48 1.17 -4.72 1.56
C ALA A 48 0.41 -5.86 0.86
N MET A 49 0.65 -7.11 1.26
CA MET A 49 -0.05 -8.25 0.67
C MET A 49 -1.53 -8.30 1.04
N ARG A 50 -1.94 -7.81 2.23
CA ARG A 50 -3.36 -7.61 2.58
C ARG A 50 -4.04 -6.65 1.61
N LEU A 51 -3.39 -5.53 1.23
CA LEU A 51 -3.92 -4.63 0.19
C LEU A 51 -4.22 -5.38 -1.11
N ALA A 52 -3.30 -6.25 -1.54
CA ALA A 52 -3.48 -7.02 -2.77
C ALA A 52 -4.70 -7.95 -2.69
N ALA A 53 -4.84 -8.68 -1.58
CA ALA A 53 -5.90 -9.65 -1.39
C ALA A 53 -7.28 -8.99 -1.26
N ASP A 54 -7.41 -8.02 -0.35
CA ASP A 54 -8.71 -7.46 0.04
C ASP A 54 -9.25 -6.52 -1.02
N LEU A 55 -8.37 -5.77 -1.70
CA LEU A 55 -8.76 -4.91 -2.83
C LEU A 55 -8.79 -5.66 -4.16
N GLN A 56 -8.41 -6.94 -4.20
CA GLN A 56 -8.37 -7.77 -5.41
C GLN A 56 -7.48 -7.15 -6.50
N LEU A 57 -6.27 -6.74 -6.11
CA LEU A 57 -5.29 -6.14 -7.03
C LEU A 57 -4.61 -7.24 -7.85
N SER A 58 -4.44 -6.98 -9.14
CA SER A 58 -3.63 -7.83 -10.01
C SER A 58 -2.17 -7.40 -9.93
N ILE A 59 -1.25 -8.35 -9.80
CA ILE A 59 0.19 -8.12 -9.75
C ILE A 59 0.82 -8.80 -10.96
N GLN A 60 1.53 -8.05 -11.79
CA GLN A 60 2.27 -8.57 -12.94
C GLN A 60 3.74 -8.18 -12.86
N TRP A 61 4.62 -9.17 -13.02
CA TRP A 61 6.06 -8.98 -12.94
C TRP A 61 6.67 -8.94 -14.35
N PHE A 62 7.42 -7.89 -14.63
CA PHE A 62 8.19 -7.75 -15.87
C PHE A 62 9.67 -7.80 -15.52
N THR A 63 10.14 -9.00 -15.14
CA THR A 63 11.49 -9.19 -14.57
C THR A 63 12.62 -8.80 -15.52
N PHE A 64 12.45 -8.98 -16.84
CA PHE A 64 13.43 -8.53 -17.83
C PHE A 64 13.50 -6.99 -17.95
N LEU A 65 12.37 -6.31 -17.73
CA LEU A 65 12.27 -4.85 -17.78
C LEU A 65 12.40 -4.20 -16.39
N GLN A 66 12.60 -5.02 -15.35
CA GLN A 66 12.80 -4.62 -13.96
C GLN A 66 11.69 -3.70 -13.40
N TYR A 67 10.41 -4.04 -13.65
CA TYR A 67 9.29 -3.37 -13.00
C TYR A 67 8.14 -4.31 -12.66
N VAL A 68 7.30 -3.86 -11.72
CA VAL A 68 6.05 -4.51 -11.33
C VAL A 68 4.90 -3.59 -11.66
N MET A 69 3.87 -4.16 -12.27
CA MET A 69 2.59 -3.51 -12.49
C MET A 69 1.60 -4.02 -11.44
N VAL A 70 0.94 -3.09 -10.76
CA VAL A 70 -0.21 -3.38 -9.93
C VAL A 70 -1.41 -2.66 -10.52
N GLU A 71 -2.55 -3.34 -10.65
CA GLU A 71 -3.75 -2.70 -11.19
C GLU A 71 -5.06 -3.28 -10.65
N ARG A 72 -6.12 -2.48 -10.75
CA ARG A 72 -7.51 -2.88 -10.54
C ARG A 72 -8.46 -1.93 -11.26
N ARG A 73 -9.20 -2.44 -12.26
CA ARG A 73 -10.37 -1.78 -12.89
C ARG A 73 -10.21 -0.26 -13.10
N GLY A 74 -9.15 0.17 -13.78
CA GLY A 74 -8.91 1.58 -14.11
C GLY A 74 -7.97 2.32 -13.15
N PHE A 75 -7.55 1.69 -12.04
CA PHE A 75 -6.43 2.11 -11.21
C PHE A 75 -5.21 1.26 -11.54
N GLY A 76 -4.03 1.86 -11.53
CA GLY A 76 -2.80 1.14 -11.82
C GLY A 76 -1.54 1.95 -11.56
N GLU A 77 -0.45 1.25 -11.31
CA GLU A 77 0.87 1.83 -11.13
C GLU A 77 1.97 0.87 -11.60
N ASN A 78 3.01 1.42 -12.21
CA ASN A 78 4.21 0.70 -12.63
C ASN A 78 5.42 1.23 -11.86
N ILE A 79 5.99 0.40 -10.99
CA ILE A 79 7.19 0.78 -10.23
C ILE A 79 8.37 -0.08 -10.66
N GLY A 80 9.42 0.59 -11.13
CA GLY A 80 10.69 -0.03 -11.49
C GLY A 80 11.61 -0.22 -10.29
N TRP A 81 12.58 -1.13 -10.42
CA TRP A 81 13.68 -1.32 -9.48
C TRP A 81 15.02 -1.32 -10.21
N THR A 82 16.07 -0.89 -9.51
CA THR A 82 17.44 -0.86 -10.05
C THR A 82 18.19 -2.16 -9.81
N ASP A 83 17.90 -2.84 -8.70
CA ASP A 83 18.45 -4.14 -8.36
C ASP A 83 17.39 -5.08 -7.76
N ASP A 84 17.72 -6.37 -7.68
CA ASP A 84 16.80 -7.39 -7.19
C ASP A 84 16.49 -7.26 -5.68
N ALA A 85 17.29 -6.53 -4.92
CA ALA A 85 17.03 -6.28 -3.50
C ALA A 85 15.91 -5.25 -3.32
N ASP A 86 15.80 -4.28 -4.24
CA ASP A 86 14.74 -3.26 -4.26
C ASP A 86 13.39 -3.78 -4.78
N ARG A 87 13.37 -4.95 -5.42
CA ARG A 87 12.17 -5.53 -6.06
C ARG A 87 10.97 -5.64 -5.11
N ALA A 88 11.22 -6.00 -3.85
CA ALA A 88 10.17 -6.07 -2.83
C ALA A 88 9.64 -4.68 -2.45
N GLY A 89 10.52 -3.68 -2.37
CA GLY A 89 10.13 -2.29 -2.14
C GLY A 89 9.26 -1.74 -3.27
N ALA A 90 9.62 -2.03 -4.52
CA ALA A 90 8.83 -1.64 -5.69
C ALA A 90 7.40 -2.21 -5.64
N LEU A 91 7.24 -3.48 -5.23
CA LEU A 91 5.93 -4.09 -5.05
C LEU A 91 5.11 -3.40 -3.96
N ARG A 92 5.69 -3.21 -2.77
CA ARG A 92 5.01 -2.53 -1.66
C ARG A 92 4.55 -1.14 -2.05
N GLN A 93 5.40 -0.39 -2.75
CA GLN A 93 5.06 0.94 -3.26
C GLN A 93 3.92 0.87 -4.27
N ALA A 94 3.98 0.00 -5.28
CA ALA A 94 2.94 -0.13 -6.29
C ALA A 94 1.58 -0.51 -5.67
N LEU A 95 1.56 -1.48 -4.75
CA LEU A 95 0.37 -1.88 -4.01
C LEU A 95 -0.22 -0.72 -3.21
N THR A 96 0.62 0.00 -2.46
CA THR A 96 0.18 1.13 -1.63
C THR A 96 -0.34 2.29 -2.49
N VAL A 97 0.30 2.58 -3.63
CA VAL A 97 -0.16 3.62 -4.56
C VAL A 97 -1.51 3.28 -5.16
N VAL A 98 -1.70 2.05 -5.66
CA VAL A 98 -3.00 1.66 -6.23
C VAL A 98 -4.09 1.65 -5.16
N ALA A 99 -3.79 1.20 -3.94
CA ALA A 99 -4.72 1.30 -2.82
C ALA A 99 -5.09 2.76 -2.52
N ALA A 100 -4.11 3.67 -2.49
CA ALA A 100 -4.36 5.09 -2.28
C ALA A 100 -5.18 5.75 -3.40
N GLN A 101 -4.93 5.39 -4.66
CA GLN A 101 -5.75 5.84 -5.78
C GLN A 101 -7.21 5.42 -5.59
N ILE A 102 -7.48 4.16 -5.21
CA ILE A 102 -8.83 3.68 -4.88
C ILE A 102 -9.41 4.51 -3.72
N GLY A 103 -8.66 4.66 -2.63
CA GLY A 103 -9.09 5.41 -1.44
C GLY A 103 -9.44 6.87 -1.73
N SER A 104 -8.74 7.52 -2.67
CA SER A 104 -9.04 8.90 -3.08
C SER A 104 -10.37 9.08 -3.79
N THR A 105 -10.97 7.99 -4.29
CA THR A 105 -12.30 8.01 -4.93
C THR A 105 -13.45 7.73 -3.96
N LEU A 106 -13.13 7.27 -2.75
CA LEU A 106 -14.12 7.04 -1.71
C LEU A 106 -14.52 8.36 -1.05
N PRO A 107 -15.79 8.51 -0.61
CA PRO A 107 -16.28 9.71 0.07
C PRO A 107 -15.50 10.01 1.35
#